data_AF-A0A3D3XI01-F1
#
_entry.id   AF-A0A3D3XI01-F1
#
_cell.length_a   1.000
_cell.length_b   1.000
_cell.length_c   1.000
_cell.angle_alpha   90.00
_cell.angle_beta   90.00
_cell.angle_gamma   90.00
#
_symmetry.space_group_name_H-M   'P 1'
#
loop_
_entity.id
_entity.type
_entity.pdbx_description
1 polymer ?
#
loop_
_entity_poly.entity_id
_entity_poly.type
_entity_poly.pdbx_seq_one_letter_code
_entity_poly.pdbx_strand_id
1 'polypeptide(L)'
;MEERGGAIGHEYQVIDDNKHPDALRGPKWQTAAFYDVFPANNRVLQPVGSFNESRVRVKSQLAEHWLNGIMVLNYTLGSQQLQDAVSKSKFKRVDRFGYRHQGHILLQDHSDEVHYRNLKIKRLGKGKKKK
;
A
#
# COMPACT_ATOMS: atom_id res chain seq x y z
N MET A 1 16.25 9.78 4.49
CA MET A 1 16.31 8.37 4.95
C MET A 1 15.38 8.33 6.14
N GLU A 2 14.16 7.80 6.01
CA GLU A 2 13.23 7.71 7.14
C GLU A 2 13.94 7.05 8.33
N GLU A 3 13.87 7.68 9.50
CA GLU A 3 14.53 7.21 10.71
C GLU A 3 14.00 5.83 11.11
N ARG A 4 14.90 5.01 11.66
CA ARG A 4 14.66 3.62 12.08
C ARG A 4 13.80 3.52 13.36
N GLY A 5 12.72 4.29 13.45
CA GLY A 5 11.74 4.29 14.54
C GLY A 5 10.29 4.29 14.06
N GLY A 6 10.02 4.37 12.75
CA GLY A 6 8.66 4.31 12.20
C GLY A 6 8.02 2.93 12.35
N ALA A 7 6.69 2.91 12.52
CA ALA A 7 5.93 1.66 12.52
C ALA A 7 6.04 0.97 11.15
N ILE A 8 6.44 -0.30 11.16
CA ILE A 8 6.67 -1.09 9.95
C ILE A 8 5.36 -1.75 9.49
N GLY A 9 4.98 -1.53 8.23
CA GLY A 9 3.80 -2.14 7.62
C GLY A 9 3.81 -2.08 6.10
N HIS A 10 2.86 -2.77 5.47
CA HIS A 10 2.59 -2.60 4.04
C HIS A 10 1.86 -1.28 3.81
N GLU A 11 2.40 -0.46 2.92
CA GLU A 11 1.95 0.91 2.72
C GLU A 11 1.21 1.03 1.39
N TYR A 12 -0.02 1.57 1.44
CA TYR A 12 -0.70 2.14 0.29
C TYR A 12 -0.27 3.61 0.20
N GLN A 13 0.45 3.96 -0.86
CA GLN A 13 0.98 5.31 -1.02
C GLN A 13 -0.12 6.34 -1.28
N VAL A 14 -0.02 7.51 -0.64
CA VAL A 14 -0.85 8.71 -0.86
C VAL A 14 0.09 9.90 -1.04
N ILE A 15 0.15 10.46 -2.24
CA ILE A 15 1.18 11.44 -2.61
C ILE A 15 0.74 12.28 -3.82
N ASP A 16 1.32 13.47 -4.02
CA ASP A 16 1.21 14.18 -5.31
C ASP A 16 2.16 13.53 -6.34
N ASP A 17 1.60 12.68 -7.19
CA ASP A 17 2.33 11.92 -8.23
C ASP A 17 3.18 12.80 -9.16
N ASN A 18 2.83 14.08 -9.32
CA ASN A 18 3.42 14.98 -10.31
C ASN A 18 4.43 15.97 -9.70
N LYS A 19 4.36 16.24 -8.40
CA LYS A 19 5.18 17.28 -7.77
C LYS A 19 6.04 16.79 -6.61
N HIS A 20 5.62 15.74 -5.90
CA HIS A 20 6.38 15.29 -4.75
C HIS A 20 7.68 14.61 -5.20
N PRO A 21 8.86 15.02 -4.68
CA PRO A 21 10.15 14.49 -5.14
C PRO A 21 10.25 12.96 -5.08
N ASP A 22 9.65 12.34 -4.08
CA ASP A 22 9.66 10.87 -3.94
C ASP A 22 8.85 10.17 -5.04
N ALA A 23 7.71 10.74 -5.44
CA ALA A 23 6.87 10.20 -6.51
C ALA A 23 7.57 10.26 -7.88
N LEU A 24 8.41 11.29 -8.09
CA LEU A 24 9.18 11.45 -9.33
C LEU A 24 10.26 10.38 -9.54
N ARG A 25 10.58 9.59 -8.50
CA ARG A 25 11.48 8.43 -8.62
C ARG A 25 10.88 7.32 -9.49
N GLY A 26 9.55 7.29 -9.61
CA GLY A 26 8.84 6.40 -10.52
C GLY A 26 7.66 5.66 -9.90
N PRO A 27 7.07 4.70 -10.65
CA PRO A 27 5.73 4.17 -10.37
C PRO A 27 5.53 3.47 -9.02
N LYS A 28 6.60 2.97 -8.38
CA LYS A 28 6.55 2.31 -7.06
C LYS A 28 6.42 3.30 -5.89
N TRP A 29 6.64 4.59 -6.13
CA TRP A 29 6.56 5.66 -5.13
C TRP A 29 5.36 6.59 -5.34
N GLN A 30 4.52 6.26 -6.32
CA GLN A 30 3.31 7.01 -6.67
C GLN A 30 2.06 6.40 -6.01
N THR A 31 0.97 7.16 -6.02
CA THR A 31 -0.30 6.85 -5.35
C THR A 31 -0.79 5.43 -5.63
N ALA A 32 -1.36 4.79 -4.61
CA ALA A 32 -1.90 3.44 -4.61
C ALA A 32 -0.87 2.31 -4.83
N ALA A 33 0.42 2.62 -5.04
CA ALA A 33 1.46 1.62 -5.05
C ALA A 33 1.56 0.91 -3.69
N PHE A 34 2.12 -0.29 -3.70
CA PHE A 34 2.76 -0.83 -2.50
C PHE A 34 4.15 -0.19 -2.44
N TYR A 35 4.29 0.84 -1.60
CA TYR A 35 5.45 1.74 -1.56
C TYR A 35 6.78 0.98 -1.73
N ASP A 36 7.58 1.39 -2.71
CA ASP A 36 8.89 0.83 -3.08
C ASP A 36 8.92 -0.67 -3.47
N VAL A 37 7.79 -1.37 -3.42
CA VAL A 37 7.69 -2.81 -3.73
C VAL A 37 7.03 -3.04 -5.07
N PHE A 38 5.76 -2.63 -5.24
CA PHE A 38 5.01 -2.84 -6.48
C PHE A 38 4.29 -1.57 -6.93
N PRO A 39 4.35 -1.23 -8.23
CA PRO A 39 3.58 -0.12 -8.76
C PRO A 39 2.10 -0.49 -8.87
N ALA A 40 1.24 0.53 -8.86
CA ALA A 40 -0.16 0.38 -9.21
C ALA A 40 -0.39 0.77 -10.68
N ASN A 41 -1.29 0.05 -11.35
CA ASN A 41 -1.59 0.19 -12.78
C ASN A 41 -3.03 0.70 -12.97
N ASN A 42 -3.35 1.19 -14.17
CA ASN A 42 -4.70 1.66 -14.53
C ASN A 42 -5.29 2.69 -13.55
N ARG A 43 -4.42 3.55 -12.98
CA ARG A 43 -4.81 4.56 -12.00
C ARG A 43 -5.46 5.75 -12.67
N VAL A 44 -6.61 6.17 -12.15
CA VAL A 44 -7.26 7.42 -12.51
C VAL A 44 -7.45 8.21 -11.23
N LEU A 45 -6.59 9.21 -11.02
CA LEU A 45 -6.64 10.08 -9.84
C LEU A 45 -7.56 11.26 -10.09
N GLN A 46 -8.24 11.70 -9.03
CA GLN A 46 -8.76 13.05 -8.95
C GLN A 46 -7.61 14.05 -8.79
N PRO A 47 -7.76 15.30 -9.27
CA PRO A 47 -6.73 16.32 -9.13
C PRO A 47 -6.44 16.62 -7.65
N VAL A 48 -5.23 17.12 -7.37
CA VAL A 48 -4.83 17.56 -6.02
C VAL A 48 -5.83 18.56 -5.46
N GLY A 49 -6.18 18.40 -4.17
CA GLY A 49 -7.25 19.14 -3.50
C GLY A 49 -8.63 18.49 -3.61
N SER A 50 -8.78 17.46 -4.46
CA SER A 50 -10.00 16.65 -4.53
C SER A 50 -9.84 15.32 -3.77
N PHE A 51 -10.94 14.79 -3.26
CA PHE A 51 -10.94 13.49 -2.58
C PHE A 51 -10.87 12.34 -3.58
N ASN A 52 -9.96 11.40 -3.34
CA ASN A 52 -9.96 10.08 -3.95
C ASN A 52 -10.60 9.06 -2.99
N GLU A 53 -11.25 8.01 -3.53
CA GLU A 53 -11.65 6.84 -2.74
C GLU A 53 -10.56 5.77 -2.81
N SER A 54 -9.94 5.46 -1.67
CA SER A 54 -8.97 4.37 -1.54
C SER A 54 -9.56 3.20 -0.77
N ARG A 55 -9.19 1.98 -1.16
CA ARG A 55 -9.54 0.76 -0.42
C ARG A 55 -8.41 -0.25 -0.47
N VAL A 56 -8.04 -0.74 0.70
CA VAL A 56 -7.15 -1.90 0.86
C VAL A 56 -8.00 -3.10 1.28
N ARG A 57 -7.89 -4.21 0.55
CA ARG A 57 -8.58 -5.46 0.88
C ARG A 57 -7.56 -6.57 1.04
N VAL A 58 -7.53 -7.18 2.23
CA VAL A 58 -6.67 -8.32 2.51
C VAL A 58 -7.52 -9.52 2.93
N LYS A 59 -7.65 -10.51 2.05
CA LYS A 59 -8.43 -11.73 2.29
C LYS A 59 -7.55 -12.95 2.08
N SER A 60 -7.37 -13.76 3.13
CA SER A 60 -6.39 -14.86 3.13
C SER A 60 -4.99 -14.31 2.78
N GLN A 61 -4.35 -14.80 1.72
CA GLN A 61 -3.04 -14.29 1.29
C GLN A 61 -3.15 -13.21 0.20
N LEU A 62 -4.34 -12.92 -0.33
CA LEU A 62 -4.50 -11.94 -1.39
C LEU A 62 -4.67 -10.54 -0.78
N ALA A 63 -3.78 -9.63 -1.15
CA ALA A 63 -3.88 -8.20 -0.88
C ALA A 63 -4.21 -7.45 -2.17
N GLU A 64 -5.11 -6.49 -2.09
CA GLU A 64 -5.57 -5.68 -3.21
C GLU A 64 -5.60 -4.21 -2.82
N HIS A 65 -5.13 -3.35 -3.71
CA HIS A 65 -5.29 -1.91 -3.63
C HIS A 65 -6.30 -1.46 -4.69
N TRP A 66 -7.24 -0.63 -4.26
CA TRP A 66 -8.29 -0.06 -5.10
C TRP A 66 -8.21 1.46 -5.01
N LEU A 67 -8.47 2.12 -6.13
CA LEU A 67 -8.50 3.57 -6.28
C LEU A 67 -9.72 3.94 -7.13
N ASN A 68 -10.59 4.80 -6.61
CA ASN A 68 -11.80 5.29 -7.28
C ASN A 68 -12.65 4.17 -7.91
N GLY A 69 -12.83 3.07 -7.17
CA GLY A 69 -13.61 1.91 -7.60
C GLY A 69 -12.88 0.92 -8.53
N ILE A 70 -11.67 1.23 -8.98
CA ILE A 70 -10.86 0.39 -9.87
C ILE A 70 -9.81 -0.35 -9.04
N MET A 71 -9.66 -1.66 -9.25
CA MET A 71 -8.54 -2.41 -8.67
C MET A 71 -7.27 -2.08 -9.45
N VAL A 72 -6.29 -1.50 -8.78
CA VAL A 72 -5.07 -0.97 -9.42
C VAL A 72 -3.83 -1.80 -9.10
N LEU A 73 -3.88 -2.62 -8.05
CA LEU A 73 -2.80 -3.56 -7.69
C LEU A 73 -3.38 -4.74 -6.93
N ASN A 74 -2.86 -5.94 -7.17
CA ASN A 74 -3.03 -7.09 -6.29
C ASN A 74 -1.71 -7.86 -6.18
N TYR A 75 -1.51 -8.54 -5.06
CA TYR A 75 -0.35 -9.38 -4.83
C TYR A 75 -0.65 -10.48 -3.80
N THR A 76 0.09 -11.58 -3.88
CA THR A 76 -0.03 -12.69 -2.95
C THR A 76 1.05 -12.59 -1.86
N LEU A 77 0.61 -12.44 -0.62
CA LEU A 77 1.45 -12.44 0.58
C LEU A 77 2.21 -13.76 0.71
N GLY A 78 3.53 -13.67 0.87
CA GLY A 78 4.46 -14.80 0.93
C GLY A 78 4.76 -15.48 -0.41
N SER A 79 4.28 -14.94 -1.54
CA SER A 79 4.66 -15.46 -2.86
C SER A 79 6.12 -15.15 -3.20
N GLN A 80 6.74 -15.98 -4.03
CA GLN A 80 8.11 -15.75 -4.51
C GLN A 80 8.24 -14.39 -5.21
N GLN A 81 7.26 -14.03 -6.04
CA GLN A 81 7.23 -12.73 -6.73
C GLN A 81 7.32 -11.55 -5.75
N LEU A 82 6.59 -11.62 -4.63
CA LEU A 82 6.64 -10.59 -3.61
C LEU A 82 7.99 -10.60 -2.86
N GLN A 83 8.52 -11.78 -2.52
CA GLN A 83 9.82 -11.88 -1.85
C GLN A 83 10.95 -11.32 -2.74
N ASP A 84 10.92 -11.61 -4.04
CA ASP A 84 11.87 -11.05 -5.01
C ASP A 84 11.77 -9.53 -5.10
N ALA A 85 10.56 -8.97 -5.10
CA ALA A 85 10.36 -7.52 -5.08
C ALA A 85 10.85 -6.87 -3.78
N VAL A 86 10.57 -7.49 -2.62
CA VAL A 86 11.03 -7.01 -1.30
C VAL A 86 12.55 -7.03 -1.19
N SER A 87 13.23 -8.04 -1.76
CA SER A 87 14.70 -8.10 -1.76
C SER A 87 15.37 -6.90 -2.46
N LYS A 88 14.62 -6.23 -3.35
CA LYS A 88 15.06 -5.07 -4.14
C LYS A 88 14.57 -3.74 -3.57
N SER A 89 13.84 -3.73 -2.46
CA SER A 89 13.28 -2.52 -1.84
C SER A 89 14.03 -2.10 -0.58
N LYS A 90 13.66 -0.96 0.01
CA LYS A 90 14.14 -0.51 1.32
C LYS A 90 13.87 -1.52 2.45
N PHE A 91 12.90 -2.41 2.26
CA PHE A 91 12.45 -3.39 3.26
C PHE A 91 13.22 -4.72 3.24
N LYS A 92 14.24 -4.88 2.39
CA LYS A 92 15.00 -6.14 2.24
C LYS A 92 15.63 -6.72 3.52
N ARG A 93 15.75 -5.91 4.58
CA ARG A 93 16.28 -6.34 5.89
C ARG A 93 15.22 -6.40 7.00
N VAL A 94 13.95 -6.19 6.64
CA VAL A 94 12.83 -6.27 7.58
C VAL A 94 12.36 -7.71 7.63
N ASP A 95 12.52 -8.35 8.78
CA ASP A 95 12.14 -9.74 8.96
C ASP A 95 10.66 -9.96 8.64
N ARG A 96 10.39 -11.03 7.88
CA ARG A 96 9.05 -11.44 7.43
C ARG A 96 8.25 -10.37 6.68
N PHE A 97 8.89 -9.33 6.13
CA PHE A 97 8.17 -8.36 5.31
C PHE A 97 7.65 -9.02 4.02
N GLY A 98 6.38 -8.74 3.71
CA GLY A 98 5.69 -9.38 2.58
C GLY A 98 4.91 -10.63 2.96
N TYR A 99 5.02 -11.12 4.20
CA TYR A 99 4.14 -12.16 4.73
C TYR A 99 2.92 -11.57 5.41
N ARG A 100 1.89 -12.41 5.58
CA ARG A 100 0.68 -12.03 6.32
C ARG A 100 1.01 -11.84 7.80
N HIS A 101 0.67 -10.68 8.34
CA HIS A 101 0.74 -10.39 9.77
C HIS A 101 -0.57 -9.75 10.26
N GLN A 102 -0.81 -9.83 11.56
CA GLN A 102 -1.83 -9.03 12.24
C GLN A 102 -1.16 -7.74 12.72
N GLY A 103 -1.90 -6.63 12.73
CA GLY A 103 -1.34 -5.34 13.13
C GLY A 103 -2.40 -4.24 13.10
N HIS A 104 -1.95 -3.03 13.35
CA HIS A 104 -2.77 -1.83 13.30
C HIS A 104 -2.88 -1.27 11.88
N ILE A 105 -3.90 -0.45 11.66
CA ILE A 105 -3.95 0.45 10.51
C ILE A 105 -3.34 1.77 10.97
N LEU A 106 -2.46 2.33 10.15
CA LEU A 106 -1.77 3.58 10.40
C LEU A 106 -2.08 4.55 9.26
N LEU A 107 -2.30 5.81 9.60
CA LEU A 107 -2.29 6.93 8.67
C LEU A 107 -0.99 7.68 8.93
N GLN A 108 -0.15 7.80 7.90
CA GLN A 108 1.16 8.41 8.05
C GLN A 108 1.02 9.93 8.05
N ASP A 109 1.75 10.58 8.96
CA ASP A 109 2.10 11.98 8.84
C ASP A 109 3.52 12.05 8.31
N HIS A 110 3.69 12.63 7.13
CA HIS A 110 4.99 12.82 6.50
C HIS A 110 5.26 14.33 6.26
N SER A 111 4.76 15.18 7.16
CA SER A 111 4.96 16.64 7.17
C SER A 111 4.32 17.41 6.01
N ASP A 112 3.46 16.75 5.23
CA ASP A 112 2.60 17.36 4.22
C ASP A 112 1.15 17.38 4.71
N GLU A 113 0.39 18.40 4.29
CA GLU A 113 -1.04 18.47 4.60
C GLU A 113 -1.82 17.38 3.86
N VAL A 114 -2.52 16.53 4.60
CA VAL A 114 -3.37 15.47 4.06
C VAL A 114 -4.70 15.40 4.79
N HIS A 115 -5.79 15.20 4.04
CA HIS A 115 -7.15 15.15 4.57
C HIS A 115 -7.76 13.76 4.39
N TYR A 116 -8.22 13.15 5.49
CA TYR A 116 -8.93 11.87 5.48
C TYR A 116 -10.38 12.05 5.94
N ARG A 117 -11.31 11.34 5.29
CA ARG A 117 -12.70 11.23 5.72
C ARG A 117 -13.27 9.87 5.38
N ASN A 118 -14.41 9.52 5.98
CA ASN A 118 -15.14 8.27 5.72
C ASN A 118 -14.32 6.99 5.96
N LEU A 119 -13.47 6.99 6.99
CA LEU A 119 -12.66 5.84 7.38
C LEU A 119 -13.56 4.72 7.92
N LYS A 120 -13.63 3.61 7.19
CA LYS A 120 -14.48 2.45 7.50
C LYS A 120 -13.66 1.17 7.43
N ILE A 121 -13.89 0.27 8.37
CA ILE A 121 -13.20 -1.02 8.44
C ILE A 121 -14.24 -2.14 8.48
N LYS A 122 -14.09 -3.13 7.59
CA LYS A 122 -14.87 -4.37 7.60
C LYS A 122 -13.95 -5.55 7.89
N ARG A 123 -14.17 -6.22 9.03
CA ARG A 123 -13.49 -7.48 9.32
C ARG A 123 -13.95 -8.55 8.33
N LEU A 124 -13.00 -9.23 7.70
CA LEU A 124 -13.28 -10.34 6.80
C LEU A 124 -13.14 -11.64 7.58
N GLY A 125 -14.18 -12.49 7.56
CA GLY A 125 -14.15 -13.78 8.24
C GLY A 125 -13.05 -14.71 7.70
N LYS A 126 -12.68 -15.73 8.48
CA LYS A 126 -11.75 -16.78 8.02
C LYS A 126 -12.38 -17.49 6.81
N GLY A 127 -11.69 -17.54 5.68
CA GLY A 127 -12.14 -18.36 4.54
C GLY A 127 -12.35 -19.80 4.99
N LYS A 128 -13.43 -20.46 4.54
CA LYS A 128 -13.67 -21.88 4.85
C LYS A 128 -12.42 -22.66 4.43
N LYS A 129 -11.80 -23.41 5.36
CA LYS A 129 -10.81 -24.43 5.00
C LYS A 129 -11.53 -25.41 4.08
N LYS A 130 -11.05 -25.57 2.83
CA LYS A 130 -11.45 -26.74 2.04
C LYS A 130 -10.95 -27.96 2.83
N LYS A 131 -11.87 -28.81 3.26
CA LYS A 131 -11.55 -30.15 3.76
C LYS A 131 -11.00 -30.97 2.60
#